data_AF-A0A2D9P371-F1
#
_entry.id   AF-A0A2D9P371-F1
#
_cell.length_a   1.000
_cell.length_b   1.000
_cell.length_c   1.000
_cell.angle_alpha   90.00
_cell.angle_beta   90.00
_cell.angle_gamma   90.00
#
_symmetry.space_group_name_H-M   'P 1'
#
loop_
_entity.id
_entity.type
_entity.pdbx_description
1 polymer ?
#
loop_
_entity_poly.entity_id
_entity_poly.type
_entity_poly.pdbx_seq_one_letter_code
_entity_poly.pdbx_strand_id
1 'polypeptide(L)'
;MEKMIKRTIISKLKEGRIMYGFYLCNFKNIKYSKNEKIFLDITLSDHSGVINAKLWENVNLFSKRFNAGDFVAVKGKPLTYYNKIYINIFSIKRAEKHIFSDYGFQSFIKNNDHKKIL
;
A
#
# COMPACT_ATOMS: atom_id res chain seq x y z
N MET A 1 18.86 -18.56 -7.63
CA MET A 1 19.03 -17.56 -6.55
C MET A 1 17.77 -16.71 -6.50
N GLU A 2 16.85 -17.00 -5.57
CA GLU A 2 15.62 -16.25 -5.41
C GLU A 2 15.93 -14.85 -4.87
N LYS A 3 15.57 -13.82 -5.65
CA LYS A 3 15.82 -12.43 -5.29
C LYS A 3 14.77 -12.02 -4.25
N MET A 4 15.11 -12.18 -2.97
CA MET A 4 14.27 -11.72 -1.85
C MET A 4 14.03 -10.20 -1.96
N ILE A 5 12.82 -9.81 -2.35
CA ILE A 5 12.42 -8.40 -2.43
C ILE A 5 12.29 -7.87 -0.99
N LYS A 6 13.22 -6.99 -0.58
CA LYS A 6 13.17 -6.36 0.75
C LYS A 6 11.95 -5.47 0.86
N ARG A 7 11.10 -5.78 1.84
CA ARG A 7 9.86 -5.04 2.13
C ARG A 7 10.17 -3.83 3.01
N THR A 8 9.53 -2.71 2.72
CA THR A 8 9.65 -1.48 3.50
C THR A 8 8.38 -1.30 4.32
N ILE A 9 8.54 -1.06 5.62
CA ILE A 9 7.44 -0.65 6.51
C ILE A 9 7.31 0.88 6.50
N ILE A 10 6.16 1.41 6.88
CA ILE A 10 5.85 2.85 6.79
C ILE A 10 6.88 3.71 7.53
N SER A 11 7.27 3.34 8.75
CA SER A 11 8.25 4.09 9.55
C SER A 11 9.66 4.12 8.95
N LYS A 12 9.95 3.26 7.96
CA LYS A 12 11.26 3.16 7.29
C LYS A 12 11.22 3.70 5.85
N LEU A 13 10.13 4.35 5.44
CA LEU A 13 10.06 4.97 4.13
C LEU A 13 11.11 6.08 4.01
N LYS A 14 11.85 6.04 2.91
CA LYS A 14 12.83 7.05 2.54
C LYS A 14 12.41 7.65 1.21
N GLU A 15 12.38 8.98 1.15
CA GLU A 15 12.06 9.71 -0.06
C GLU A 15 12.97 9.30 -1.21
N GLY A 16 12.42 9.29 -2.43
CA GLY A 16 13.21 9.14 -3.64
C GLY A 16 13.53 7.69 -4.03
N ARG A 17 13.35 6.72 -3.13
CA ARG A 17 13.68 5.30 -3.40
C ARG A 17 12.46 4.47 -3.74
N ILE A 18 12.60 3.52 -4.67
CA ILE A 18 11.55 2.54 -4.95
C ILE A 18 11.39 1.66 -3.72
N MET A 19 10.13 1.42 -3.35
CA MET A 19 9.77 0.54 -2.26
C MET A 19 8.77 -0.52 -2.71
N TYR A 20 8.80 -1.63 -2.00
CA TYR A 20 7.84 -2.71 -2.08
C TYR A 20 7.34 -2.96 -0.66
N GLY A 21 6.04 -3.14 -0.46
CA GLY A 21 5.51 -3.36 0.87
C GLY A 21 4.11 -3.97 0.88
N PHE A 22 3.71 -4.45 2.05
CA PHE A 22 2.37 -4.94 2.32
C PHE A 22 1.72 -4.04 3.35
N TYR A 23 0.49 -3.64 3.06
CA TYR A 23 -0.24 -2.70 3.89
C TYR A 23 -1.72 -3.07 3.91
N LEU A 24 -2.42 -2.65 4.95
CA LEU A 24 -3.88 -2.60 4.94
C LEU A 24 -4.33 -1.36 4.17
N CYS A 25 -5.27 -1.52 3.24
CA CYS A 25 -5.93 -0.39 2.60
C CYS A 25 -7.10 0.08 3.49
N ASN A 26 -6.89 1.13 4.29
CA ASN A 26 -7.92 1.65 5.18
C ASN A 26 -8.99 2.44 4.42
N PHE A 27 -8.59 3.14 3.36
CA PHE A 27 -9.49 4.00 2.57
C PHE A 27 -9.07 3.99 1.09
N LYS A 28 -10.06 4.09 0.20
CA LYS A 28 -9.89 4.20 -1.26
C LYS A 28 -11.00 5.09 -1.81
N ASN A 29 -10.65 6.11 -2.59
CA ASN A 29 -11.62 6.89 -3.35
C ASN A 29 -11.05 7.30 -4.72
N ILE A 30 -11.92 7.45 -5.72
CA ILE A 30 -11.57 8.06 -7.00
C ILE A 30 -11.76 9.57 -6.86
N LYS A 31 -10.74 10.36 -7.22
CA LYS A 31 -10.78 11.81 -7.16
C LYS A 31 -10.27 12.43 -8.47
N TYR A 32 -10.63 13.68 -8.68
CA TYR A 32 -10.09 14.52 -9.75
C TYR A 32 -9.07 15.49 -9.16
N SER A 33 -7.94 15.65 -9.84
CA SER A 33 -6.95 16.68 -9.50
C SER A 33 -7.46 18.07 -9.91
N LYS A 34 -6.73 19.12 -9.53
CA LYS A 34 -7.01 20.50 -10.00
C LYS A 34 -7.01 20.63 -11.53
N ASN A 35 -6.28 19.77 -12.22
CA ASN A 35 -6.20 19.75 -13.69
C ASN A 35 -7.08 18.63 -14.27
N GLU A 36 -8.13 18.23 -13.54
CA GLU A 36 -9.14 17.24 -13.95
C GLU A 36 -8.62 15.82 -14.25
N LYS A 37 -7.34 15.54 -13.96
CA LYS A 37 -6.81 14.17 -14.02
C LYS A 37 -7.38 13.31 -12.90
N ILE A 38 -7.92 12.14 -13.27
CA ILE A 38 -8.43 11.13 -12.34
C ILE A 38 -7.27 10.45 -11.61
N PHE A 39 -7.42 10.18 -10.32
CA PHE A 39 -6.48 9.40 -9.51
C PHE A 39 -7.20 8.64 -8.38
N LEU A 40 -6.55 7.61 -7.83
CA LEU A 40 -6.97 7.01 -6.57
C LEU A 40 -6.28 7.70 -5.40
N ASP A 41 -7.10 8.14 -4.44
CA ASP A 41 -6.67 8.60 -3.12
C ASP A 41 -6.82 7.45 -2.13
N ILE A 42 -5.70 7.01 -1.56
CA ILE A 42 -5.63 5.77 -0.78
C ILE A 42 -4.97 6.08 0.58
N THR A 43 -5.48 5.48 1.64
CA THR A 43 -4.82 5.47 2.95
C THR A 43 -4.36 4.06 3.26
N LEU A 44 -3.05 3.91 3.49
CA LEU A 44 -2.39 2.64 3.81
C LEU A 44 -1.95 2.62 5.26
N SER A 45 -2.02 1.47 5.91
CA SER A 45 -1.44 1.27 7.25
C SER A 45 -0.67 -0.03 7.39
N ASP A 46 0.28 -0.03 8.31
CA ASP A 46 0.91 -1.22 8.88
C ASP A 46 1.12 -1.01 10.39
N HIS A 47 1.76 -1.96 11.06
CA HIS A 47 2.04 -1.86 12.50
C HIS A 47 2.92 -0.66 12.90
N SER A 48 3.58 -0.01 11.95
CA SER A 48 4.51 1.09 12.18
C SER A 48 3.92 2.48 11.89
N GLY A 49 2.74 2.56 11.27
CA GLY A 49 2.05 3.83 11.04
C GLY A 49 0.98 3.80 9.96
N VAL A 50 0.57 5.01 9.56
CA VAL A 50 -0.44 5.27 8.53
C VAL A 50 0.12 6.29 7.54
N ILE A 51 -0.14 6.13 6.25
CA ILE A 51 0.35 7.04 5.21
C ILE A 51 -0.65 7.19 4.07
N ASN A 52 -0.69 8.39 3.48
CA ASN A 52 -1.42 8.61 2.23
C ASN A 52 -0.64 8.10 1.03
N ALA A 53 -1.37 7.59 0.04
CA ALA A 53 -0.83 7.11 -1.20
C ALA A 53 -1.73 7.54 -2.37
N LYS A 54 -1.11 7.80 -3.51
CA LYS A 54 -1.79 8.23 -4.73
C LYS A 54 -1.42 7.32 -5.89
N LEU A 55 -2.40 6.95 -6.69
CA LEU A 55 -2.21 6.18 -7.93
C LEU A 55 -2.81 6.97 -9.09
N TRP A 56 -1.97 7.32 -10.04
CA TRP A 56 -2.33 8.15 -11.20
C TRP A 56 -2.52 7.33 -12.47
N GLU A 57 -1.67 6.32 -12.66
CA GLU A 57 -1.65 5.52 -13.89
C GLU A 57 -2.59 4.32 -13.80
N ASN A 58 -3.33 4.05 -14.89
CA ASN A 58 -4.22 2.89 -15.00
C ASN A 58 -5.28 2.82 -13.87
N VAL A 59 -5.83 3.96 -13.44
CA VAL A 59 -6.81 4.05 -12.34
C VAL A 59 -7.97 3.06 -12.51
N ASN A 60 -8.56 2.98 -13.71
CA ASN A 60 -9.70 2.09 -13.99
C ASN A 60 -9.35 0.60 -13.82
N LEU A 61 -8.10 0.22 -14.09
CA LEU A 61 -7.63 -1.14 -13.92
C LEU A 61 -7.43 -1.45 -12.43
N PHE A 62 -6.73 -0.56 -11.72
CA PHE A 62 -6.35 -0.79 -10.33
C PHE A 62 -7.51 -0.62 -9.35
N SER A 63 -8.47 0.27 -9.64
CA SER A 63 -9.64 0.52 -8.78
C SER A 63 -10.50 -0.73 -8.55
N LYS A 64 -10.49 -1.67 -9.51
CA LYS A 64 -11.22 -2.95 -9.48
C LYS A 64 -10.45 -4.09 -8.80
N ARG A 65 -9.15 -3.91 -8.51
CA ARG A 65 -8.26 -4.99 -8.04
C ARG A 65 -8.17 -5.16 -6.53
N PHE A 66 -8.70 -4.22 -5.75
CA PHE A 66 -8.69 -4.21 -4.29
C PHE A 66 -9.73 -3.24 -3.76
N ASN A 67 -10.16 -3.38 -2.51
CA ASN A 67 -11.08 -2.50 -1.81
C ASN A 67 -10.50 -2.02 -0.48
N ALA A 68 -11.17 -1.04 0.15
CA ALA A 68 -10.90 -0.72 1.54
C ALA A 68 -11.19 -1.96 2.40
N GLY A 69 -10.32 -2.22 3.39
CA GLY A 69 -10.29 -3.45 4.18
C GLY A 69 -9.40 -4.56 3.62
N ASP A 70 -8.97 -4.48 2.36
CA ASP A 70 -8.05 -5.47 1.80
C ASP A 70 -6.61 -5.20 2.24
N PHE A 71 -5.88 -6.27 2.54
CA PHE A 71 -4.42 -6.23 2.47
C PHE A 71 -3.98 -6.09 1.02
N VAL A 72 -2.95 -5.30 0.77
CA VAL A 72 -2.46 -4.98 -0.57
C VAL A 72 -0.95 -5.10 -0.66
N ALA A 73 -0.48 -5.59 -1.81
CA ALA A 73 0.92 -5.53 -2.20
C ALA A 73 1.14 -4.25 -3.01
N VAL A 74 2.09 -3.41 -2.60
CA VAL A 74 2.34 -2.11 -3.22
C VAL A 74 3.78 -2.03 -3.72
N LYS A 75 3.94 -1.57 -4.96
CA LYS A 75 5.19 -1.03 -5.50
C LYS A 75 4.99 0.47 -5.69
N GLY A 76 5.88 1.28 -5.15
CA GLY A 76 5.78 2.74 -5.27
C GLY A 76 7.07 3.46 -4.95
N LYS A 77 6.98 4.79 -4.89
CA LYS A 77 8.08 5.69 -4.52
C LYS A 77 7.55 6.73 -3.53
N PRO A 78 8.10 6.82 -2.31
CA PRO A 78 7.78 7.90 -1.39
C PRO A 78 8.25 9.24 -1.95
N LEU A 79 7.38 10.24 -1.90
CA LEU A 79 7.61 11.62 -2.34
C LEU A 79 7.15 12.58 -1.24
N THR A 80 7.80 13.73 -1.13
CA THR A 80 7.39 14.79 -0.20
C THR A 80 6.59 15.87 -0.93
N TYR A 81 5.49 16.30 -0.31
CA TYR A 81 4.71 17.46 -0.75
C TYR A 81 4.26 18.26 0.47
N TYR A 82 4.61 19.55 0.54
CA TYR A 82 4.41 20.41 1.73
C TYR A 82 4.82 19.72 3.04
N ASN A 83 6.06 19.22 3.09
CA ASN A 83 6.67 18.53 4.23
C ASN A 83 5.92 17.26 4.70
N LYS A 84 5.01 16.72 3.88
CA LYS A 84 4.33 15.44 4.14
C LYS A 84 4.74 14.41 3.11
N ILE A 85 5.22 13.26 3.58
CA ILE A 85 5.54 12.13 2.72
C ILE A 85 4.24 11.43 2.33
N TYR A 86 4.11 11.10 1.04
CA TYR A 86 3.08 10.21 0.52
C TYR A 86 3.72 9.21 -0.45
N ILE A 87 3.04 8.10 -0.71
CA ILE A 87 3.51 7.12 -1.68
C ILE A 87 2.89 7.43 -3.04
N ASN A 88 3.73 7.63 -4.05
CA ASN A 88 3.30 7.52 -5.44
C ASN A 88 3.30 6.04 -5.85
N ILE A 89 2.13 5.46 -6.08
CA ILE A 89 1.96 4.04 -6.39
C ILE A 89 2.15 3.81 -7.88
N PHE A 90 2.99 2.84 -8.20
CA PHE A 90 3.18 2.33 -9.56
C PHE A 90 2.38 1.06 -9.82
N SER A 91 2.18 0.24 -8.80
CA SER A 91 1.36 -0.97 -8.88
C SER A 91 0.81 -1.34 -7.51
N ILE A 92 -0.45 -1.76 -7.49
CA ILE A 92 -1.15 -2.22 -6.30
C ILE A 92 -2.03 -3.41 -6.67
N LYS A 93 -2.08 -4.43 -5.81
CA LYS A 93 -3.00 -5.55 -5.96
C LYS A 93 -3.42 -6.07 -4.60
N ARG A 94 -4.64 -6.61 -4.52
CA ARG A 94 -5.06 -7.34 -3.34
C ARG A 94 -4.08 -8.46 -3.04
N ALA A 95 -3.82 -8.62 -1.75
CA ALA A 95 -3.05 -9.69 -1.20
C ALA A 95 -3.99 -10.89 -0.90
N GLU A 96 -3.86 -11.98 -1.67
CA GLU A 96 -4.44 -13.29 -1.36
C GLU A 96 -3.58 -14.15 -0.42
N LYS A 97 -4.15 -14.67 0.67
CA LYS A 97 -3.47 -15.51 1.70
C LYS A 97 -2.57 -16.61 1.14
N HIS A 98 -2.96 -17.28 0.04
CA HIS A 98 -2.22 -18.41 -0.53
C HIS A 98 -0.91 -18.01 -1.22
N ILE A 99 -0.82 -16.80 -1.79
CA ILE A 99 0.39 -16.32 -2.45
C ILE A 99 1.47 -15.94 -1.42
N PHE A 100 1.15 -15.90 -0.11
CA PHE A 100 2.05 -15.37 0.90
C PHE A 100 2.53 -16.34 1.99
N SER A 101 2.22 -17.63 1.89
CA SER A 101 2.98 -18.63 2.65
C SER A 101 4.48 -18.48 2.38
N ASP A 102 4.83 -18.16 1.12
CA ASP A 102 6.21 -18.19 0.64
C ASP A 102 6.91 -16.82 0.77
N TYR A 103 6.16 -15.73 0.91
CA TYR A 103 6.68 -14.34 0.96
C TYR A 103 6.58 -13.67 2.33
N GLY A 104 6.45 -14.45 3.41
CA GLY A 104 6.61 -13.99 4.80
C GLY A 104 5.45 -13.14 5.34
N PHE A 105 4.21 -13.47 4.98
CA PHE A 105 2.99 -12.80 5.50
C PHE A 105 2.48 -13.41 6.81
N GLN A 106 2.89 -14.63 7.16
CA GLN A 106 2.51 -15.24 8.45
C GLN A 106 2.91 -14.37 9.64
N SER A 107 4.05 -13.66 9.58
CA SER A 107 4.48 -12.73 10.64
C SER A 107 3.65 -11.44 10.71
N PHE A 108 3.01 -11.03 9.61
CA PHE A 108 2.18 -9.81 9.58
C PHE A 108 0.78 -10.04 10.16
N ILE A 109 0.19 -11.21 9.89
CA ILE A 109 -1.13 -11.58 10.43
C ILE A 109 -1.07 -11.86 11.93
N LYS A 110 -0.04 -12.60 12.41
CA LYS A 110 0.11 -12.90 13.85
C LYS A 110 0.16 -11.66 14.75
N ASN A 111 0.63 -10.52 14.24
CA ASN A 111 0.73 -9.28 15.02
C ASN A 111 -0.55 -8.44 15.01
N ASN A 112 -1.57 -8.77 14.19
CA ASN A 112 -2.79 -7.96 14.03
C ASN A 112 -4.09 -8.69 14.43
N ASP A 113 -4.05 -9.98 14.75
CA ASP A 113 -5.23 -10.78 15.14
C ASP A 113 -5.62 -10.68 16.64
N HIS A 114 -5.03 -9.76 17.42
CA HIS A 114 -5.42 -9.57 18.84
C HIS A 114 -6.73 -8.79 19.06
N LYS A 115 -7.52 -8.49 18.03
CA LYS A 115 -8.84 -7.87 18.17
C LYS A 115 -9.92 -8.66 17.43
N LYS A 116 -10.19 -9.88 17.89
CA LYS A 116 -11.50 -10.52 17.72
C LYS A 116 -11.79 -11.59 18.77
N ILE A 117 -11.86 -11.17 20.04
CA ILE A 117 -12.66 -11.85 21.06
C ILE A 117 -13.35 -10.76 21.87
N LEU A 118 -14.59 -10.46 21.51
CA LEU A 118 -15.75 -10.13 22.35
C LEU A 118 -16.98 -10.27 21.44
#